data_AF-A0A7C6TLH2-F1
#
_entry.id   AF-A0A7C6TLH2-F1
#
_cell.length_a   1.000
_cell.length_b   1.000
_cell.length_c   1.000
_cell.angle_alpha   90.00
_cell.angle_beta   90.00
_cell.angle_gamma   90.00
#
_symmetry.space_group_name_H-M   'P 1'
#
loop_
_entity.id
_entity.type
_entity.pdbx_description
1 polymer ?
#
loop_
_entity_poly.entity_id
_entity_poly.type
_entity_poly.pdbx_seq_one_letter_code
_entity_poly.pdbx_strand_id
1 'polypeptide(L)'
;SRVDVHIVDVLPQQTVGEQDAEFGKDLFARDPGLCCARRKVAPLKKSLNGYELWFTGVRRDEAPTRTNTPLITFDEKNGLVKVNPLAAWSFDDLLDYSRAFDVPVNPLLDQGYPSIGCQPCTRPVAEGEDPRAGRWAGSTKTECGLHT
;
A
#
# COMPACT_ATOMS: atom_id res chain seq x y z
N SER A 1 -7.19 16.54 12.55
CA SER A 1 -6.36 16.49 11.32
C SER A 1 -6.58 17.78 10.54
N ARG A 2 -5.63 18.23 9.70
CA ARG A 2 -5.82 19.39 8.80
C ARG A 2 -6.76 19.11 7.60
N VAL A 3 -7.13 17.85 7.41
CA VAL A 3 -8.08 17.40 6.40
C VAL A 3 -9.31 16.85 7.12
N ASP A 4 -10.50 17.35 6.76
CA ASP A 4 -11.77 16.87 7.27
C ASP A 4 -12.14 15.57 6.54
N VAL A 5 -11.76 14.45 7.15
CA VAL A 5 -11.98 13.10 6.61
C VAL A 5 -12.51 12.18 7.70
N HIS A 6 -13.45 11.33 7.32
CA HIS A 6 -13.89 10.21 8.15
C HIS A 6 -12.93 9.02 7.95
N ILE A 7 -12.20 8.64 8.99
CA ILE A 7 -11.25 7.53 8.95
C ILE A 7 -11.97 6.26 9.45
N VAL A 8 -11.95 5.22 8.63
CA VAL A 8 -12.44 3.88 8.99
C VAL A 8 -11.25 2.94 9.12
N ASP A 9 -10.96 2.52 10.35
CA ASP A 9 -9.91 1.54 10.62
C ASP A 9 -10.38 0.12 10.26
N VAL A 10 -9.74 -0.47 9.26
CA VAL A 10 -10.01 -1.83 8.79
C VAL A 10 -8.96 -2.77 9.39
N LEU A 11 -9.35 -3.53 10.40
CA LEU A 11 -8.47 -4.46 11.12
C LEU A 11 -8.56 -5.89 10.56
N PRO A 12 -7.47 -6.68 10.66
CA PRO A 12 -7.52 -8.10 10.36
C PRO A 12 -8.43 -8.85 11.32
N GLN A 13 -9.00 -9.98 10.87
CA GLN A 13 -9.84 -10.84 11.71
C GLN A 13 -9.06 -11.46 12.89
N GLN A 14 -7.77 -11.71 12.70
CA GLN A 14 -6.90 -12.30 13.71
C GLN A 14 -5.79 -11.31 14.06
N THR A 15 -5.51 -11.19 15.35
CA THR A 15 -4.33 -10.51 15.88
C THR A 15 -3.04 -11.19 15.43
N VAL A 16 -1.91 -10.53 15.63
CA VAL A 16 -0.59 -11.14 15.37
C VAL A 16 -0.37 -12.37 16.25
N GLY A 17 -0.76 -12.32 17.54
CA GLY A 17 -0.60 -13.45 18.46
C GLY A 17 -1.44 -14.66 18.08
N GLU A 18 -2.67 -14.47 17.62
CA GLU A 18 -3.51 -15.57 17.12
C GLU A 18 -2.94 -16.18 15.84
N GLN A 19 -2.43 -15.36 14.93
CA GLN A 19 -1.76 -15.85 13.72
C GLN A 19 -0.47 -16.59 14.05
N ASP A 20 0.28 -16.12 15.05
CA ASP A 20 1.49 -16.81 15.51
C ASP A 20 1.16 -18.17 16.14
N ALA A 21 0.03 -18.27 16.85
CA ALA A 21 -0.45 -19.52 17.42
C ALA A 21 -0.92 -20.53 16.34
N GLU A 22 -1.56 -20.04 15.28
CA GLU A 22 -2.07 -20.90 14.19
C GLU A 22 -1.01 -21.27 13.15
N PHE A 23 -0.21 -20.29 12.69
CA PHE A 23 0.70 -20.44 11.55
C PHE A 23 2.18 -20.48 11.96
N GLY A 24 2.48 -20.32 13.25
CA GLY A 24 3.81 -20.10 13.79
C GLY A 24 4.25 -18.63 13.71
N LYS A 25 5.25 -18.26 14.53
CA LYS A 25 5.79 -16.89 14.58
C LYS A 25 6.34 -16.38 13.25
N ASP A 26 6.40 -15.06 13.11
CA ASP A 26 7.07 -14.36 12.00
C ASP A 26 6.57 -14.78 10.62
N LEU A 27 5.26 -14.94 10.48
CA LEU A 27 4.64 -15.31 9.20
C LEU A 27 5.03 -14.36 8.06
N PHE A 28 5.29 -13.07 8.36
CA PHE A 28 5.78 -12.11 7.37
C PHE A 28 7.12 -12.49 6.72
N ALA A 29 7.99 -13.21 7.43
CA ALA A 29 9.30 -13.61 6.93
C ALA A 29 9.24 -14.96 6.21
N ARG A 30 8.43 -15.89 6.73
CA ARG A 30 8.32 -17.26 6.19
C ARG A 30 7.36 -17.36 5.02
N ASP A 31 6.23 -16.65 5.08
CA ASP A 31 5.22 -16.57 4.02
C ASP A 31 4.59 -15.17 3.96
N PRO A 32 5.27 -14.20 3.35
CA PRO A 32 4.75 -12.84 3.18
C PRO A 32 3.47 -12.79 2.33
N GLY A 33 3.21 -13.82 1.51
CA GLY A 33 1.98 -13.97 0.74
C GLY A 33 0.78 -14.20 1.65
N LEU A 34 0.83 -15.26 2.46
CA LEU A 34 -0.22 -15.59 3.42
C LEU A 34 -0.38 -14.48 4.48
N CYS A 35 0.73 -13.92 4.97
CA CYS A 35 0.71 -12.78 5.89
C CYS A 35 -0.08 -11.60 5.31
N CYS A 36 0.20 -11.19 4.06
CA CYS A 36 -0.54 -10.10 3.42
C CYS A 36 -1.99 -10.49 3.10
N ALA A 37 -2.25 -11.75 2.72
CA ALA A 37 -3.60 -12.22 2.45
C ALA A 37 -4.50 -12.07 3.69
N ARG A 38 -4.02 -12.49 4.86
CA ARG A 38 -4.74 -12.38 6.15
C ARG A 38 -4.81 -10.95 6.67
N ARG A 39 -3.71 -10.21 6.60
CA ARG A 39 -3.60 -8.88 7.25
C ARG A 39 -4.07 -7.71 6.40
N LYS A 40 -4.16 -7.86 5.07
CA LYS A 40 -4.43 -6.76 4.15
C LYS A 40 -5.55 -7.09 3.18
N VAL A 41 -5.43 -8.18 2.42
CA VAL A 41 -6.35 -8.47 1.31
C VAL A 41 -7.74 -8.87 1.82
N ALA A 42 -7.82 -9.85 2.71
CA ALA A 42 -9.09 -10.31 3.28
C ALA A 42 -9.87 -9.19 4.00
N PRO A 43 -9.28 -8.41 4.92
CA PRO A 43 -10.02 -7.37 5.62
C PRO A 43 -10.42 -6.21 4.70
N LEU A 44 -9.58 -5.83 3.72
CA LEU A 44 -9.96 -4.83 2.73
C LEU A 44 -11.13 -5.31 1.88
N LYS A 45 -11.07 -6.53 1.33
CA LYS A 45 -12.14 -7.09 0.50
C LYS A 45 -13.48 -7.08 1.23
N LYS A 46 -13.48 -7.49 2.51
CA LYS A 46 -14.69 -7.45 3.33
C LYS A 46 -15.25 -6.04 3.50
N SER A 47 -14.36 -5.05 3.66
CA SER A 47 -14.74 -3.66 3.95
C SER A 47 -15.15 -2.88 2.70
N LEU A 48 -14.70 -3.29 1.51
CA LEU A 48 -15.12 -2.71 0.24
C LEU A 48 -16.55 -3.12 -0.17
N ASN A 49 -17.13 -4.15 0.46
CA ASN A 49 -18.52 -4.53 0.21
C ASN A 49 -19.46 -3.36 0.50
N GLY A 50 -20.29 -3.00 -0.49
CA GLY A 50 -21.24 -1.89 -0.40
C GLY A 50 -20.71 -0.56 -0.94
N TYR A 51 -19.43 -0.49 -1.35
CA TYR A 51 -18.90 0.65 -2.10
C TYR A 51 -18.94 0.39 -3.60
N GLU A 52 -19.26 1.43 -4.37
CA GLU A 52 -19.27 1.39 -5.83
C GLU A 52 -17.97 1.93 -6.44
N LEU A 53 -17.22 2.73 -5.68
CA LEU A 53 -15.99 3.40 -6.09
C LEU A 53 -14.86 3.18 -5.09
N TRP A 54 -13.66 2.91 -5.59
CA TRP A 54 -12.43 2.83 -4.80
C TRP A 54 -11.33 3.71 -5.39
N PHE A 55 -11.01 4.80 -4.70
CA PHE A 55 -9.88 5.65 -5.04
C PHE A 55 -8.58 5.07 -4.47
N THR A 56 -7.51 5.04 -5.27
CA THR A 56 -6.18 4.64 -4.81
C THR A 56 -5.08 5.62 -5.22
N GLY A 57 -4.00 5.65 -4.46
CA GLY A 57 -2.82 6.48 -4.75
C GLY A 57 -1.79 5.82 -5.66
N VAL A 58 -2.15 4.77 -6.41
CA VAL A 58 -1.22 4.06 -7.30
C VAL A 58 -0.78 4.99 -8.44
N ARG A 59 0.53 5.06 -8.68
CA ARG A 59 1.15 5.80 -9.80
C ARG A 59 1.96 4.87 -10.70
N ARG A 60 2.11 5.22 -11.97
CA ARG A 60 2.84 4.42 -12.97
C ARG A 60 4.35 4.40 -12.74
N ASP A 61 4.87 5.43 -12.07
CA ASP A 61 6.30 5.58 -11.77
C ASP A 61 6.77 4.77 -10.53
N GLU A 62 5.85 4.11 -9.83
CA GLU A 62 6.17 3.44 -8.57
C GLU A 62 6.86 2.09 -8.76
N ALA A 63 6.54 1.32 -9.80
CA ALA A 63 7.09 -0.01 -10.03
C ALA A 63 6.85 -0.48 -11.47
N PRO A 64 7.67 -1.40 -12.02
CA PRO A 64 7.45 -2.00 -13.34
C PRO A 64 6.06 -2.59 -13.53
N THR A 65 5.49 -3.19 -12.47
CA THR A 65 4.14 -3.78 -12.43
C THR A 65 3.01 -2.76 -12.56
N ARG A 66 3.30 -1.46 -12.40
CA ARG A 66 2.30 -0.37 -12.36
C ARG A 66 2.33 0.54 -13.57
N THR A 67 3.29 0.36 -14.48
CA THR A 67 3.53 1.21 -15.66
C THR A 67 2.29 1.45 -16.54
N ASN A 68 1.40 0.46 -16.62
CA ASN A 68 0.16 0.52 -17.41
C ASN A 68 -1.10 0.78 -16.57
N THR A 69 -0.96 1.28 -15.34
CA THR A 69 -2.12 1.51 -14.46
C THR A 69 -3.13 2.45 -15.14
N PRO A 70 -4.38 2.01 -15.35
CA PRO A 70 -5.42 2.84 -15.95
C PRO A 70 -5.89 3.90 -14.95
N LEU A 71 -6.35 5.05 -15.44
CA LEU A 71 -6.98 6.08 -14.59
C LEU A 71 -8.27 5.56 -13.97
N ILE A 72 -9.05 4.78 -14.72
CA ILE A 72 -10.32 4.19 -14.30
C ILE A 72 -10.36 2.76 -14.84
N THR A 73 -10.72 1.80 -14.00
CA THR A 73 -10.95 0.41 -14.39
C THR A 73 -12.02 -0.23 -13.53
N PHE A 74 -12.71 -1.24 -14.03
CA PHE A 74 -13.51 -2.11 -13.19
C PHE A 74 -12.60 -3.12 -12.46
N ASP A 75 -12.80 -3.28 -11.15
CA ASP A 75 -12.12 -4.27 -10.31
C ASP A 75 -13.07 -5.46 -10.12
N GLU A 76 -12.97 -6.46 -10.99
CA GLU A 76 -13.83 -7.64 -10.96
C GLU A 76 -13.74 -8.41 -9.64
N LYS A 77 -12.57 -8.38 -8.98
CA LYS A 77 -12.32 -9.12 -7.73
C LYS A 77 -13.11 -8.53 -6.56
N ASN A 78 -13.35 -7.22 -6.58
CA ASN A 78 -14.08 -6.49 -5.54
C ASN A 78 -15.46 -5.99 -6.00
N GLY A 79 -15.79 -6.10 -7.29
CA GLY A 79 -17.10 -5.75 -7.84
C GLY A 79 -17.38 -4.23 -7.86
N LEU A 80 -16.36 -3.40 -8.05
CA LEU A 80 -16.46 -1.94 -7.99
C LEU A 80 -15.59 -1.23 -9.03
N VAL A 81 -15.82 0.06 -9.24
CA VAL A 81 -14.97 0.90 -10.10
C VAL A 81 -13.77 1.42 -9.31
N LYS A 82 -12.58 1.12 -9.80
CA LYS A 82 -11.33 1.60 -9.22
C LYS A 82 -10.82 2.83 -9.97
N VAL A 83 -10.51 3.89 -9.23
CA VAL A 83 -10.05 5.19 -9.76
C VAL A 83 -8.65 5.49 -9.22
N ASN A 84 -7.71 5.77 -10.12
CA ASN A 84 -6.31 6.06 -9.81
C ASN A 84 -5.98 7.48 -10.31
N PRO A 85 -6.43 8.53 -9.60
CA PRO A 85 -6.33 9.91 -10.09
C PRO A 85 -4.87 10.38 -10.27
N LEU A 86 -3.95 9.75 -9.52
CA LEU A 86 -2.52 10.06 -9.55
C LEU A 86 -1.75 9.15 -10.51
N ALA A 87 -2.40 8.31 -11.32
CA ALA A 87 -1.71 7.31 -12.14
C ALA A 87 -0.62 7.91 -13.03
N ALA A 88 -0.85 9.11 -13.56
CA ALA A 88 0.06 9.80 -14.46
C ALA A 88 1.08 10.72 -13.76
N TRP A 89 0.99 10.87 -12.44
CA TRP A 89 1.88 11.76 -11.69
C TRP A 89 3.22 11.09 -11.42
N SER A 90 4.28 11.88 -11.50
CA SER A 90 5.58 11.53 -10.94
C SER A 90 5.59 11.72 -9.42
N PHE A 91 6.65 11.21 -8.78
CA PHE A 91 6.91 11.49 -7.37
C PHE A 91 7.13 12.99 -7.12
N ASP A 92 7.79 13.70 -8.03
CA ASP A 92 8.00 15.15 -7.90
C ASP A 92 6.68 15.93 -7.99
N ASP A 93 5.78 15.57 -8.91
CA ASP A 93 4.44 16.17 -8.99
C ASP A 93 3.67 16.01 -7.67
N LEU A 94 3.77 14.83 -7.04
CA LEU A 94 3.15 14.54 -5.75
C LEU A 94 3.71 15.44 -4.64
N LEU A 95 5.03 15.59 -4.59
CA LEU A 95 5.69 16.43 -3.58
C LEU A 95 5.41 17.91 -3.80
N ASP A 96 5.43 18.38 -5.05
CA ASP A 96 5.10 19.76 -5.41
C ASP A 96 3.67 20.11 -5.00
N TYR A 97 2.71 19.22 -5.30
CA TYR A 97 1.34 19.40 -4.84
C TYR A 97 1.25 19.42 -3.31
N SER A 98 1.93 18.49 -2.64
CA SER A 98 1.92 18.43 -1.18
C SER A 98 2.44 19.73 -0.54
N ARG A 99 3.49 20.33 -1.11
CA ARG A 99 4.04 21.62 -0.68
C ARG A 99 3.09 22.77 -0.98
N ALA A 100 2.55 22.83 -2.20
CA ALA A 100 1.68 23.93 -2.63
C ALA A 100 0.37 24.02 -1.83
N PHE A 101 -0.11 22.89 -1.31
CA PHE A 101 -1.39 22.78 -0.61
C PHE A 101 -1.26 22.39 0.87
N ASP A 102 -0.06 22.48 1.45
CA ASP A 102 0.21 22.15 2.86
C ASP A 102 -0.34 20.77 3.30
N VAL A 103 -0.31 19.79 2.38
CA VAL A 103 -0.76 18.43 2.66
C VAL A 103 0.25 17.78 3.62
N PRO A 104 -0.19 17.25 4.77
CA PRO A 104 0.72 16.59 5.70
C PRO A 104 1.39 15.36 5.06
N VAL A 105 2.71 15.32 5.08
CA VAL A 105 3.53 14.16 4.67
C VAL A 105 3.95 13.35 5.89
N ASN A 106 4.23 12.06 5.67
CA ASN A 106 4.74 11.20 6.74
C ASN A 106 6.21 11.56 7.05
N PRO A 107 6.59 11.86 8.31
CA PRO A 107 7.96 12.22 8.68
C PRO A 107 9.02 11.16 8.35
N LEU A 108 8.63 9.90 8.16
CA LEU A 108 9.54 8.84 7.73
C LEU A 108 10.08 9.07 6.32
N LEU A 109 9.41 9.89 5.51
CA LEU A 109 9.88 10.23 4.18
C LEU A 109 11.27 10.90 4.24
N ASP A 110 11.42 11.86 5.17
CA ASP A 110 12.68 12.58 5.43
C ASP A 110 13.73 11.71 6.14
N GLN A 111 13.35 10.51 6.58
CA GLN A 111 14.22 9.51 7.22
C GLN A 111 14.61 8.39 6.26
N GLY A 112 14.43 8.59 4.95
CA GLY A 112 14.84 7.65 3.92
C GLY A 112 13.82 6.54 3.62
N TYR A 113 12.54 6.73 3.96
CA TYR A 113 11.46 5.78 3.64
C TYR A 113 10.53 6.30 2.52
N PRO A 114 10.95 6.25 1.24
CA PRO A 114 10.11 6.69 0.12
C PRO A 114 8.91 5.78 -0.17
N SER A 115 8.88 4.56 0.37
CA SER A 115 7.72 3.67 0.32
C SER A 115 7.48 3.01 1.67
N ILE A 116 6.35 3.32 2.30
CA ILE A 116 6.05 2.90 3.68
C ILE A 116 5.02 1.77 3.69
N GLY A 117 5.29 0.72 4.46
CA GLY A 117 4.41 -0.43 4.64
C GLY A 117 4.30 -0.84 6.11
N CYS A 118 4.19 -2.14 6.38
CA CYS A 118 4.29 -2.64 7.75
C CYS A 118 5.76 -2.62 8.19
N GLN A 119 6.00 -2.32 9.47
CA GLN A 119 7.34 -2.19 10.05
C GLN A 119 8.29 -3.36 9.70
N PRO A 120 7.91 -4.65 9.79
CA PRO A 120 8.86 -5.74 9.50
C PRO A 120 9.15 -5.94 8.01
N CYS A 121 8.44 -5.24 7.11
CA CYS A 121 8.61 -5.39 5.66
C CYS A 121 9.00 -4.07 4.98
N THR A 122 9.47 -3.09 5.76
CA THR A 122 9.86 -1.76 5.30
C THR A 122 11.17 -1.35 5.94
N ARG A 123 12.19 -1.06 5.13
CA ARG A 123 13.46 -0.45 5.55
C ARG A 123 13.68 0.88 4.81
N PRO A 124 14.58 1.76 5.29
CA PRO A 124 14.99 2.90 4.50
C PRO A 124 15.82 2.44 3.28
N VAL A 125 15.91 3.29 2.27
CA VAL A 125 16.71 3.07 1.04
C VAL A 125 17.90 4.04 0.99
N ALA A 126 19.01 3.63 0.38
CA ALA A 126 20.12 4.52 0.12
C ALA A 126 19.83 5.48 -1.04
N GLU A 127 20.64 6.54 -1.16
CA GLU A 127 20.58 7.45 -2.29
C GLU A 127 20.81 6.69 -3.62
N GLY A 128 19.94 6.93 -4.61
CA GLY A 128 19.99 6.25 -5.91
C GLY A 128 19.42 4.84 -5.95
N GLU A 129 19.03 4.24 -4.81
CA GLU A 129 18.23 3.01 -4.82
C GLU A 129 16.82 3.27 -5.36
N ASP A 130 16.20 2.22 -5.91
CA ASP A 130 14.78 2.25 -6.27
C ASP A 130 13.91 2.65 -5.04
N PRO A 131 12.98 3.62 -5.17
CA PRO A 131 12.14 4.10 -4.07
C PRO A 131 11.31 3.02 -3.34
N ARG A 132 11.13 1.85 -3.94
CA ARG A 132 10.46 0.70 -3.33
C ARG A 132 11.41 -0.43 -2.93
N ALA A 133 12.72 -0.30 -3.13
CA ALA A 133 13.72 -1.30 -2.72
C ALA A 133 13.68 -1.65 -1.23
N GLY A 134 13.13 -0.75 -0.40
CA GLY A 134 12.91 -0.97 1.02
C GLY A 134 11.75 -1.92 1.35
N ARG A 135 10.89 -2.23 0.38
CA ARG A 135 9.71 -3.10 0.55
C ARG A 135 10.08 -4.55 0.30
N TRP A 136 9.83 -5.42 1.28
CA TRP A 136 10.15 -6.85 1.19
C TRP A 136 11.60 -7.13 0.76
N ALA A 137 12.54 -6.30 1.22
CA ALA A 137 13.96 -6.44 0.90
C ALA A 137 14.46 -7.86 1.21
N GLY A 138 15.15 -8.48 0.26
CA GLY A 138 15.61 -9.88 0.37
C GLY A 138 14.56 -10.94 0.00
N SER A 139 13.40 -10.55 -0.53
CA SER A 139 12.36 -11.46 -1.03
C SER A 139 12.10 -11.25 -2.53
N THR A 140 11.51 -12.24 -3.20
CA THR A 140 11.01 -12.13 -4.59
C THR A 140 9.66 -11.41 -4.68
N LYS A 141 9.05 -11.07 -3.54
CA LYS A 141 7.74 -10.41 -3.49
C LYS A 141 7.84 -8.94 -3.90
N THR A 142 7.04 -8.55 -4.89
CA THR A 142 6.99 -7.18 -5.41
C THR A 142 5.73 -6.41 -5.01
N GLU A 143 4.61 -7.12 -4.80
CA GLU A 143 3.32 -6.53 -4.46
C GLU A 143 2.64 -7.22 -3.28
N CYS A 144 1.85 -6.45 -2.52
CA CYS A 144 1.15 -6.93 -1.33
C CYS A 144 -0.13 -7.73 -1.63
N GLY A 145 -0.67 -7.63 -2.85
CA GLY A 145 -1.92 -8.28 -3.25
C GLY A 145 -3.17 -7.40 -3.19
N LEU A 146 -3.04 -6.13 -2.74
CA LEU A 146 -4.16 -5.19 -2.70
C LEU A 146 -4.62 -4.73 -4.09
N HIS A 147 -3.72 -4.70 -5.08
CA HIS A 147 -3.98 -4.12 -6.40
C HIS A 147 -3.86 -5.13 -7.55
N THR A 148 -3.87 -6.41 -7.21
CA THR A 148 -3.72 -7.55 -8.12
C THR A 148 -4.95 -8.43 -8.10
#